data_AF-A0AA38I8F8-F1
#
_entry.id   AF-A0AA38I8F8-F1
#
_cell.length_a   1.000
_cell.length_b   1.000
_cell.length_c   1.000
_cell.angle_alpha   90.00
_cell.angle_beta   90.00
_cell.angle_gamma   90.00
#
_symmetry.space_group_name_H-M   'P 1'
#
loop_
_entity.id
_entity.type
_entity.pdbx_description
1 polymer ?
#
loop_
_entity_poly.entity_id
_entity_poly.type
_entity_poly.pdbx_seq_one_letter_code
_entity_poly.pdbx_strand_id
1 'polypeptide(L)'
;MFNMLSVKDINFIYPLCVYLRIFLITPWYDFIKNRDSGLQISRLYGVAFIALRVYFTVCSATDDIMINNVSQFLITQKIVYFGTYAAFFSINVLNFFKSSFCDIENWKILFRKLHTVDNKLENIGDQEKSAWKNFYVGFAAKQAIFVGVVAYEVYIWSLVIKLSVVKILFISGFAEMFNEYLLILLMRCLVQVLQSRYEDLNNRLLNMKEVEVSRVLKNLVHSYRLLNECVYTFSNLFGYQIILIIFHFYIEIIHGLNFTFVSFVIPVEKVYYKHLLISGTIVLVLMTYNLLTIVLPIHATTQEAKRFVSLLYKLQEEFPEGSTEAKSLVKWTNISQQYVPDFSAAGFFSINKTLVFTVAGTVATYFIITIQLNESEYARMDKV
;
A
#
# COMPACT_ATOMS: atom_id res chain seq x y z
N MET A 1 -2.66 -29.85 -1.08
CA MET A 1 -1.65 -29.50 -2.10
C MET A 1 -2.01 -28.11 -2.60
N PHE A 2 -1.26 -27.06 -2.22
CA PHE A 2 -1.56 -25.72 -2.72
C PHE A 2 -1.22 -25.68 -4.20
N ASN A 3 -2.23 -25.59 -5.07
CA ASN A 3 -2.00 -25.38 -6.50
C ASN A 3 -1.18 -24.09 -6.66
N MET A 4 -0.05 -24.18 -7.37
CA MET A 4 0.84 -23.05 -7.62
C MET A 4 0.26 -22.17 -8.72
N LEU A 5 -0.83 -21.46 -8.43
CA LEU A 5 -1.45 -20.53 -9.38
C LEU A 5 -0.51 -19.35 -9.66
N SER A 6 -0.44 -18.96 -10.93
CA SER A 6 0.30 -17.79 -11.39
C SER A 6 -0.41 -16.49 -11.00
N VAL A 7 0.36 -15.40 -10.91
CA VAL A 7 -0.18 -14.03 -10.70
C VAL A 7 -1.11 -13.61 -11.86
N LYS A 8 -1.01 -14.27 -13.01
CA LYS A 8 -1.91 -14.06 -14.16
C LYS A 8 -3.33 -14.52 -13.89
N ASP A 9 -3.52 -15.59 -13.12
CA ASP A 9 -4.85 -16.13 -12.80
C ASP A 9 -5.40 -15.45 -11.53
N ILE A 10 -6.44 -14.61 -11.64
CA ILE A 10 -7.01 -13.88 -10.49
C ILE A 10 -7.35 -14.77 -9.29
N ASN A 11 -7.61 -16.06 -9.50
CA ASN A 11 -7.94 -17.00 -8.42
C ASN A 11 -6.82 -17.14 -7.38
N PHE A 12 -5.56 -16.82 -7.71
CA PHE A 12 -4.46 -16.86 -6.75
C PHE A 12 -4.66 -15.90 -5.57
N ILE A 13 -5.44 -14.83 -5.71
CA ILE A 13 -5.58 -13.85 -4.63
C ILE A 13 -6.64 -14.26 -3.60
N TYR A 14 -7.51 -15.23 -3.89
CA TYR A 14 -8.60 -15.59 -2.98
C TYR A 14 -8.13 -16.12 -1.62
N PRO A 15 -7.15 -17.03 -1.53
CA PRO A 15 -6.62 -17.45 -0.23
C PRO A 15 -6.01 -16.28 0.55
N LEU A 16 -5.40 -15.32 -0.14
CA LEU A 16 -4.88 -14.10 0.48
C LEU A 16 -6.03 -13.24 1.05
N CYS A 17 -7.11 -13.02 0.30
CA CYS A 17 -8.29 -12.31 0.81
C CYS A 17 -8.91 -13.02 2.02
N VAL A 18 -8.98 -14.35 2.02
CA VAL A 18 -9.48 -15.11 3.17
C VAL A 18 -8.60 -14.91 4.41
N TYR A 19 -7.27 -14.90 4.24
CA TYR A 19 -6.32 -14.61 5.31
C TYR A 19 -6.47 -13.16 5.83
N LEU A 20 -6.51 -12.18 4.92
CA LEU A 20 -6.59 -10.76 5.24
C LEU A 20 -7.94 -10.34 5.86
N ARG A 21 -9.00 -11.14 5.66
CA ARG A 21 -10.28 -10.98 6.33
C ARG A 21 -10.18 -11.12 7.84
N ILE A 22 -9.24 -11.93 8.35
CA ILE A 22 -8.99 -12.09 9.80
C ILE A 22 -8.58 -10.75 10.43
N PHE A 23 -7.84 -9.94 9.66
CA PHE A 23 -7.35 -8.62 10.04
C PHE A 23 -8.28 -7.48 9.62
N LEU A 24 -9.47 -7.77 9.11
CA LEU A 24 -10.43 -6.78 8.62
C LEU A 24 -9.83 -5.84 7.55
N ILE A 25 -8.93 -6.35 6.70
CA ILE A 25 -8.38 -5.61 5.56
C ILE A 25 -9.27 -5.80 4.32
N THR A 26 -9.77 -7.01 4.12
CA THR A 26 -10.74 -7.35 3.06
C THR A 26 -12.10 -7.63 3.66
N PRO A 27 -13.21 -7.34 2.93
CA PRO A 27 -14.55 -7.58 3.45
C PRO A 27 -14.84 -9.06 3.63
N TRP A 28 -15.86 -9.36 4.43
CA TRP A 28 -16.40 -10.71 4.60
C TRP A 28 -17.27 -11.11 3.40
N TYR A 29 -16.60 -11.35 2.29
CA TYR A 29 -17.22 -11.74 1.03
C TYR A 29 -16.59 -13.01 0.46
N ASP A 30 -17.42 -13.96 0.01
CA ASP A 30 -16.95 -15.14 -0.71
C ASP A 30 -16.82 -14.79 -2.19
N PHE A 31 -15.60 -14.41 -2.59
CA PHE A 31 -15.29 -14.04 -3.97
C PHE A 31 -15.46 -15.19 -4.97
N ILE A 32 -15.39 -16.46 -4.50
CA ILE A 32 -15.55 -17.64 -5.35
C ILE A 32 -17.04 -17.91 -5.59
N LYS A 33 -17.85 -17.91 -4.53
CA LYS A 33 -19.29 -18.18 -4.62
C LYS A 33 -20.11 -16.95 -5.02
N ASN A 34 -19.48 -15.78 -5.05
CA ASN A 34 -20.11 -14.48 -5.28
C ASN A 34 -21.32 -14.26 -4.36
N ARG A 35 -21.14 -14.53 -3.05
CA ARG A 35 -22.17 -14.40 -2.01
C ARG A 35 -21.62 -13.72 -0.76
N ASP A 36 -22.47 -12.93 -0.10
CA ASP A 36 -22.14 -12.28 1.15
C ASP A 36 -22.01 -13.35 2.26
N SER A 37 -20.84 -13.42 2.91
CA SER A 37 -20.57 -14.41 3.95
C SER A 37 -20.65 -13.73 5.32
N GLY A 38 -21.79 -13.82 6.02
CA GLY A 38 -21.87 -13.40 7.43
C GLY A 38 -21.69 -11.89 7.68
N LEU A 39 -22.36 -11.04 6.90
CA LEU A 39 -22.25 -9.58 7.00
C LEU A 39 -22.48 -9.04 8.43
N GLN A 40 -23.44 -9.61 9.16
CA GLN A 40 -23.70 -9.21 10.56
C GLN A 40 -22.52 -9.51 11.49
N ILE A 41 -21.88 -10.68 11.30
CA ILE A 41 -20.70 -11.09 12.09
C ILE A 41 -19.54 -10.15 11.77
N SER A 42 -19.33 -9.81 10.49
CA SER A 42 -18.30 -8.84 10.09
C SER A 42 -18.49 -7.49 10.76
N ARG A 43 -19.73 -6.99 10.82
CA ARG A 43 -20.04 -5.71 11.47
C ARG A 43 -19.78 -5.74 12.96
N LEU A 44 -20.21 -6.81 13.64
CA LEU A 44 -19.93 -7.00 15.06
C LEU A 44 -18.42 -7.06 15.34
N TYR A 45 -17.68 -7.80 14.50
CA TYR A 45 -16.23 -7.92 14.58
C TYR A 45 -15.55 -6.57 14.33
N GLY A 46 -16.02 -5.79 13.36
CA GLY A 46 -15.55 -4.42 13.10
C GLY A 46 -15.75 -3.49 14.29
N VAL A 47 -16.94 -3.47 14.90
CA VAL A 47 -17.20 -2.68 16.12
C VAL A 47 -16.28 -3.12 17.25
N ALA A 48 -16.12 -4.43 17.46
CA ALA A 48 -15.24 -4.96 18.51
C ALA A 48 -13.78 -4.53 18.31
N PHE A 49 -13.26 -4.59 17.07
CA PHE A 49 -11.89 -4.14 16.78
C PHE A 49 -11.72 -2.63 16.98
N ILE A 50 -12.68 -1.81 16.56
CA ILE A 50 -12.63 -0.36 16.78
C ILE A 50 -12.67 -0.04 18.29
N ALA A 51 -13.59 -0.67 19.03
CA ALA A 51 -13.68 -0.49 20.49
C ALA A 51 -12.40 -0.93 21.21
N LEU A 52 -11.83 -2.07 20.80
CA LEU A 52 -10.57 -2.57 21.33
C LEU A 52 -9.41 -1.58 21.05
N ARG A 53 -9.39 -0.94 19.87
CA ARG A 53 -8.38 0.08 19.57
C ARG A 53 -8.56 1.34 20.40
N VAL A 54 -9.78 1.84 20.52
CA VAL A 54 -10.07 2.98 21.41
C VAL A 54 -9.63 2.67 22.84
N TYR A 55 -9.91 1.46 23.33
CA TYR A 55 -9.44 1.00 24.64
C TYR A 55 -7.91 1.06 24.76
N PHE A 56 -7.16 0.49 23.82
CA PHE A 56 -5.69 0.52 23.87
C PHE A 56 -5.12 1.95 23.75
N THR A 57 -5.73 2.81 22.93
CA THR A 57 -5.34 4.23 22.85
C THR A 57 -5.56 4.94 24.18
N VAL A 58 -6.70 4.71 24.85
CA VAL A 58 -6.97 5.27 26.18
C VAL A 58 -5.98 4.73 27.20
N CYS A 59 -5.74 3.42 27.24
CA CYS A 59 -4.75 2.83 28.15
C CYS A 59 -3.35 3.42 27.93
N SER A 60 -2.93 3.61 26.68
CA SER A 60 -1.66 4.24 26.32
C SER A 60 -1.58 5.69 26.81
N ALA A 61 -2.67 6.45 26.64
CA ALA A 61 -2.76 7.84 27.08
C ALA A 61 -2.82 8.02 28.60
N THR A 62 -3.22 6.97 29.35
CA THR A 62 -3.34 7.00 30.82
C THR A 62 -2.20 6.27 31.55
N ASP A 63 -1.28 5.62 30.85
CA ASP A 63 -0.19 4.88 31.49
C ASP A 63 0.89 5.85 32.01
N ASP A 64 1.10 5.87 33.33
CA ASP A 64 2.00 6.82 34.00
C ASP A 64 3.44 6.73 33.48
N ILE A 65 3.91 5.54 33.12
CA ILE A 65 5.26 5.34 32.60
C ILE A 65 5.36 5.96 31.20
N MET A 66 4.36 5.77 30.35
CA MET A 66 4.32 6.40 29.04
C MET A 66 4.19 7.92 29.14
N ILE A 67 3.31 8.44 29.99
CA ILE A 67 3.16 9.88 30.24
C ILE A 67 4.49 10.47 30.72
N ASN A 68 5.16 9.81 31.66
CA ASN A 68 6.44 10.28 32.18
C ASN A 68 7.51 10.30 31.09
N ASN A 69 7.61 9.26 30.26
CA ASN A 69 8.58 9.21 29.14
C ASN A 69 8.26 10.28 28.08
N VAL A 70 7.00 10.42 27.67
CA VAL A 70 6.58 11.44 26.69
C VAL A 70 6.78 12.84 27.25
N SER A 71 6.64 13.05 28.56
CA SER A 71 6.87 14.37 29.15
C SER A 71 8.32 14.85 29.01
N GLN A 72 9.29 13.91 28.96
CA GLN A 72 10.71 14.17 28.74
C GLN A 72 11.08 14.49 27.28
N PHE A 73 10.19 14.20 26.33
CA PHE A 73 10.44 14.49 24.92
C PHE A 73 10.42 16.00 24.65
N LEU A 74 11.23 16.43 23.67
CA LEU A 74 11.17 17.78 23.13
C LEU A 74 9.81 18.06 22.50
N ILE A 75 9.45 19.33 22.34
CA ILE A 75 8.14 19.71 21.76
C ILE A 75 7.96 19.12 20.35
N THR A 76 9.01 19.14 19.54
CA THR A 76 8.97 18.57 18.18
C THR A 76 8.72 17.06 18.19
N GLN A 77 9.39 16.34 19.10
CA GLN A 77 9.22 14.90 19.28
C GLN A 77 7.81 14.56 19.76
N LYS A 78 7.23 15.35 20.67
CA LYS A 78 5.83 15.20 21.11
C LYS A 78 4.87 15.35 19.93
N ILE A 79 5.00 16.41 19.14
CA ILE A 79 4.12 16.66 17.97
C ILE A 79 4.19 15.50 16.99
N VAL A 80 5.39 15.05 16.66
CA VAL A 80 5.62 13.94 15.73
C VAL A 80 5.06 12.63 16.30
N TYR A 81 5.32 12.32 17.57
CA TYR A 81 4.79 11.13 18.25
C TYR A 81 3.26 11.08 18.22
N PHE A 82 2.60 12.17 18.61
CA PHE A 82 1.13 12.25 18.55
C PHE A 82 0.61 12.17 17.11
N GLY A 83 1.31 12.80 16.16
CA GLY A 83 0.99 12.73 14.74
C GLY A 83 1.04 11.29 14.20
N THR A 84 2.09 10.54 14.51
CA THR A 84 2.23 9.11 14.14
C THR A 84 1.08 8.30 14.76
N TYR A 85 0.80 8.48 16.05
CA TYR A 85 -0.26 7.74 16.72
C TYR A 85 -1.65 8.03 16.14
N ALA A 86 -1.94 9.30 15.84
CA ALA A 86 -3.17 9.72 15.19
C ALA A 86 -3.30 9.15 13.78
N ALA A 87 -2.20 9.10 13.02
CA ALA A 87 -2.17 8.51 11.69
C ALA A 87 -2.45 7.00 11.74
N PHE A 88 -1.78 6.25 12.61
CA PHE A 88 -2.04 4.82 12.81
C PHE A 88 -3.49 4.55 13.19
N PHE A 89 -4.01 5.28 14.18
CA PHE A 89 -5.40 5.15 14.61
C PHE A 89 -6.35 5.39 13.45
N SER A 90 -6.14 6.47 12.69
CA SER A 90 -6.99 6.84 11.55
C SER A 90 -6.96 5.78 10.44
N ILE A 91 -5.78 5.27 10.07
CA ILE A 91 -5.63 4.21 9.06
C ILE A 91 -6.40 2.96 9.48
N ASN A 92 -6.21 2.51 10.72
CA ASN A 92 -6.81 1.28 11.23
C ASN A 92 -8.32 1.38 11.35
N VAL A 93 -8.84 2.46 11.94
CA VAL A 93 -10.28 2.70 12.07
C VAL A 93 -10.92 2.80 10.69
N LEU A 94 -10.32 3.55 9.76
CA LEU A 94 -10.83 3.64 8.38
C LEU A 94 -10.84 2.27 7.70
N ASN A 95 -9.80 1.48 7.86
CA ASN A 95 -9.70 0.14 7.29
C ASN A 95 -10.78 -0.81 7.85
N PHE A 96 -10.93 -0.87 9.18
CA PHE A 96 -11.96 -1.70 9.82
C PHE A 96 -13.37 -1.24 9.46
N PHE A 97 -13.58 0.07 9.38
CA PHE A 97 -14.85 0.64 8.98
C PHE A 97 -15.19 0.26 7.53
N LYS A 98 -14.25 0.49 6.60
CA LYS A 98 -14.45 0.16 5.19
C LYS A 98 -14.68 -1.32 4.97
N SER A 99 -13.89 -2.21 5.56
CA SER A 99 -14.04 -3.66 5.36
C SER A 99 -15.34 -4.22 5.95
N SER A 100 -15.86 -3.61 7.01
CA SER A 100 -17.02 -4.14 7.75
C SER A 100 -18.36 -3.50 7.32
N PHE A 101 -18.35 -2.23 6.93
CA PHE A 101 -19.57 -1.45 6.70
C PHE A 101 -19.72 -0.90 5.28
N CYS A 102 -18.62 -0.69 4.56
CA CYS A 102 -18.64 -0.03 3.25
C CYS A 102 -18.02 -0.90 2.16
N ASP A 103 -17.97 -0.38 0.93
CA ASP A 103 -17.09 -0.85 -0.15
C ASP A 103 -17.24 -2.31 -0.65
N ILE A 104 -18.11 -3.13 -0.09
CA ILE A 104 -18.35 -4.53 -0.54
C ILE A 104 -18.72 -4.54 -2.03
N GLU A 105 -19.55 -3.60 -2.48
CA GLU A 105 -19.93 -3.49 -3.90
C GLU A 105 -18.74 -3.11 -4.79
N ASN A 106 -17.87 -2.20 -4.34
CA ASN A 106 -16.65 -1.85 -5.07
C ASN A 106 -15.71 -3.06 -5.20
N TRP A 107 -15.58 -3.87 -4.14
CA TRP A 107 -14.84 -5.13 -4.17
C TRP A 107 -15.45 -6.14 -5.15
N LYS A 108 -16.78 -6.32 -5.14
CA LYS A 108 -17.50 -7.18 -6.11
C LYS A 108 -17.26 -6.74 -7.54
N ILE A 109 -17.35 -5.43 -7.81
CA ILE A 109 -17.15 -4.83 -9.13
C ILE A 109 -15.71 -5.09 -9.61
N LEU A 110 -14.72 -4.83 -8.75
CA LEU A 110 -13.30 -5.03 -9.07
C LEU A 110 -13.03 -6.48 -9.49
N PHE A 111 -13.43 -7.44 -8.65
CA PHE A 111 -13.16 -8.86 -8.92
C PHE A 111 -13.93 -9.40 -10.12
N ARG A 112 -15.19 -8.99 -10.32
CA ARG A 112 -15.98 -9.40 -11.49
C ARG A 112 -15.36 -8.90 -12.79
N LYS A 113 -14.87 -7.65 -12.81
CA LYS A 113 -14.20 -7.08 -13.99
C LYS A 113 -12.86 -7.78 -14.26
N LEU A 114 -12.05 -8.02 -13.22
CA LEU A 114 -10.80 -8.78 -13.37
C LEU A 114 -11.04 -10.19 -13.92
N HIS A 115 -12.02 -10.91 -13.38
CA HIS A 115 -12.39 -12.24 -13.89
C HIS A 115 -12.91 -12.17 -15.34
N THR A 116 -13.62 -11.11 -15.71
CA THR A 116 -14.07 -10.90 -17.10
C THR A 116 -12.90 -10.66 -18.04
N VAL A 117 -11.88 -9.92 -17.59
CA VAL A 117 -10.64 -9.71 -18.35
C VAL A 117 -9.86 -11.02 -18.49
N ASP A 118 -9.71 -11.79 -17.41
CA ASP A 118 -8.99 -13.07 -17.43
C ASP A 118 -9.63 -14.09 -18.36
N ASN A 119 -10.97 -14.18 -18.37
CA ASN A 119 -11.72 -15.01 -19.32
C ASN A 119 -11.40 -14.62 -20.77
N LYS A 120 -11.24 -13.31 -21.06
CA LYS A 120 -10.95 -12.81 -22.42
C LYS A 120 -9.48 -12.95 -22.81
N LEU A 121 -8.58 -12.93 -21.82
CA LEU A 121 -7.14 -13.10 -21.99
C LEU A 121 -6.69 -14.55 -21.81
N GLU A 122 -7.62 -15.48 -21.55
CA GLU A 122 -7.33 -16.91 -21.37
C GLU A 122 -6.28 -17.18 -20.28
N ASN A 123 -6.23 -16.33 -19.26
CA ASN A 123 -5.23 -16.41 -18.18
C ASN A 123 -5.60 -17.42 -17.07
N ILE A 124 -6.78 -18.06 -17.17
CA ILE A 124 -7.30 -18.96 -16.13
C ILE A 124 -6.61 -20.31 -16.21
N GLY A 125 -6.13 -20.80 -15.07
CA GLY A 125 -5.45 -22.08 -14.96
C GLY A 125 -3.94 -22.01 -15.20
N ASP A 126 -3.38 -20.81 -15.44
CA ASP A 126 -1.93 -20.62 -15.56
C ASP A 126 -1.23 -20.98 -14.25
N GLN A 127 -0.30 -21.94 -14.34
CA GLN A 127 0.47 -22.42 -13.19
C GLN A 127 1.90 -21.90 -13.21
N GLU A 128 2.39 -21.51 -12.04
CA GLU A 128 3.78 -21.13 -11.85
C GLU A 128 4.64 -22.38 -11.65
N LYS A 129 5.65 -22.56 -12.51
CA LYS A 129 6.50 -23.76 -12.50
C LYS A 129 7.57 -23.73 -11.41
N SER A 130 7.94 -22.54 -10.93
CA SER A 130 9.00 -22.36 -9.95
C SER A 130 8.46 -22.01 -8.57
N ALA A 131 8.82 -22.80 -7.55
CA ALA A 131 8.47 -22.53 -6.16
C ALA A 131 9.01 -21.17 -5.66
N TRP A 132 10.16 -20.71 -6.16
CA TRP A 132 10.73 -19.40 -5.81
C TRP A 132 10.01 -18.23 -6.46
N LYS A 133 9.32 -18.47 -7.59
CA LYS A 133 8.44 -17.49 -8.22
C LYS A 133 7.02 -17.52 -7.65
N ASN A 134 6.72 -18.50 -6.81
CA ASN A 134 5.41 -18.63 -6.20
C ASN A 134 5.12 -17.42 -5.28
N PHE A 135 3.97 -16.80 -5.53
CA PHE A 135 3.52 -15.62 -4.78
C PHE A 135 3.48 -15.86 -3.27
N TYR A 136 2.96 -17.00 -2.81
CA TYR A 136 2.78 -17.29 -1.40
C TYR A 136 4.09 -17.50 -0.65
N VAL A 137 5.09 -18.12 -1.30
CA VAL A 137 6.43 -18.26 -0.73
C VAL A 137 7.07 -16.88 -0.54
N GLY A 138 7.01 -16.03 -1.57
CA GLY A 138 7.49 -14.65 -1.48
C GLY A 138 6.73 -13.82 -0.45
N PHE A 139 5.42 -14.02 -0.32
CA PHE A 139 4.57 -13.37 0.69
C PHE A 139 4.96 -13.82 2.10
N ALA A 140 5.06 -15.12 2.35
CA ALA A 140 5.43 -15.66 3.66
C ALA A 140 6.84 -15.22 4.09
N ALA A 141 7.82 -15.21 3.17
CA ALA A 141 9.16 -14.72 3.45
C ALA A 141 9.15 -13.23 3.85
N LYS A 142 8.39 -12.40 3.14
CA LYS A 142 8.21 -10.97 3.46
C LYS A 142 7.57 -10.77 4.84
N GLN A 143 6.54 -11.55 5.17
CA GLN A 143 5.92 -11.55 6.51
C GLN A 143 6.93 -11.93 7.60
N ALA A 144 7.69 -13.00 7.40
CA ALA A 144 8.67 -13.46 8.37
C ALA A 144 9.76 -12.39 8.63
N ILE A 145 10.27 -11.75 7.57
CA ILE A 145 11.23 -10.65 7.69
C ILE A 145 10.62 -9.47 8.46
N PHE A 146 9.40 -9.06 8.10
CA PHE A 146 8.72 -7.95 8.76
C PHE A 146 8.47 -8.23 10.25
N VAL A 147 7.97 -9.42 10.59
CA VAL A 147 7.75 -9.84 11.99
C VAL A 147 9.07 -9.88 12.76
N GLY A 148 10.17 -10.34 12.14
CA GLY A 148 11.50 -10.30 12.75
C GLY A 148 11.97 -8.88 13.06
N VAL A 149 11.75 -7.94 12.13
CA VAL A 149 12.04 -6.51 12.32
C VAL A 149 11.20 -5.94 13.46
N VAL A 150 9.88 -6.13 13.44
CA VAL A 150 8.99 -5.61 14.50
C VAL A 150 9.31 -6.24 15.86
N ALA A 151 9.64 -7.53 15.92
CA ALA A 151 10.04 -8.19 17.17
C ALA A 151 11.32 -7.58 17.75
N TYR A 152 12.29 -7.24 16.89
CA TYR A 152 13.49 -6.51 17.30
C TYR A 152 13.14 -5.12 17.84
N GLU A 153 12.31 -4.36 17.13
CA GLU A 153 11.87 -3.02 17.56
C GLU A 153 11.16 -3.07 18.92
N VAL A 154 10.17 -3.97 19.08
CA VAL A 154 9.45 -4.15 20.35
C VAL A 154 10.43 -4.49 21.48
N TYR A 155 11.41 -5.36 21.23
CA TYR A 155 12.41 -5.73 22.22
C TYR A 155 13.27 -4.52 22.65
N ILE A 156 13.81 -3.75 21.70
CA ILE A 156 14.63 -2.57 22.03
C ILE A 156 13.81 -1.53 22.80
N TRP A 157 12.60 -1.21 22.34
CA TRP A 157 11.74 -0.24 23.03
C TRP A 157 11.27 -0.73 24.40
N SER A 158 11.12 -2.05 24.59
CA SER A 158 10.83 -2.62 25.92
C SER A 158 11.96 -2.39 26.93
N LEU A 159 13.22 -2.48 26.49
CA LEU A 159 14.38 -2.19 27.34
C LEU A 159 14.49 -0.70 27.66
N VAL A 160 14.25 0.16 26.67
CA VAL A 160 14.37 1.62 26.79
C VAL A 160 13.29 2.19 27.72
N ILE A 161 12.04 1.80 27.51
CA ILE A 161 10.88 2.31 28.26
C ILE A 161 10.71 1.57 29.60
N LYS A 162 11.39 0.42 29.77
CA LYS A 162 11.29 -0.48 30.94
C LYS A 162 9.87 -1.04 31.13
N LEU A 163 9.18 -1.31 30.02
CA LEU A 163 7.88 -1.99 30.00
C LEU A 163 8.02 -3.40 29.46
N SER A 164 7.10 -4.29 29.84
CA SER A 164 7.05 -5.64 29.26
C SER A 164 6.83 -5.60 27.74
N VAL A 165 7.44 -6.52 27.00
CA VAL A 165 7.27 -6.71 25.54
C VAL A 165 5.80 -6.70 25.11
N VAL A 166 4.94 -7.39 25.86
CA VAL A 166 3.49 -7.47 25.55
C VAL A 166 2.82 -6.10 25.66
N LYS A 167 3.11 -5.33 26.72
CA LYS A 167 2.60 -3.95 26.85
C LYS A 167 3.06 -3.07 25.70
N ILE A 168 4.35 -3.09 25.37
CA ILE A 168 4.88 -2.31 24.24
C ILE A 168 4.17 -2.66 22.94
N LEU A 169 4.03 -3.95 22.61
CA LEU A 169 3.37 -4.40 21.38
C LEU A 169 1.98 -3.76 21.14
N PHE A 170 1.18 -3.61 22.20
CA PHE A 170 -0.16 -3.03 22.12
C PHE A 170 -0.21 -1.51 22.33
N ILE A 171 0.75 -0.93 23.06
CA ILE A 171 0.75 0.49 23.44
C ILE A 171 1.56 1.35 22.46
N SER A 172 2.55 0.81 21.75
CA SER A 172 3.44 1.61 20.89
C SER A 172 3.11 1.55 19.39
N GLY A 173 1.94 1.02 19.01
CA GLY A 173 1.50 1.03 17.60
C GLY A 173 2.07 -0.08 16.70
N PHE A 174 2.82 -1.05 17.23
CA PHE A 174 3.43 -2.09 16.39
C PHE A 174 2.41 -3.05 15.75
N ALA A 175 1.30 -3.33 16.43
CA ALA A 175 0.21 -4.10 15.86
C ALA A 175 -0.46 -3.36 14.68
N GLU A 176 -0.58 -2.04 14.80
CA GLU A 176 -1.09 -1.13 13.78
C GLU A 176 -0.16 -1.09 12.57
N MET A 177 1.16 -1.03 12.80
CA MET A 177 2.18 -1.09 11.77
C MET A 177 2.12 -2.41 10.98
N PHE A 178 1.86 -3.54 11.66
CA PHE A 178 1.65 -4.82 10.99
C PHE A 178 0.39 -4.82 10.11
N ASN A 179 -0.70 -4.24 10.59
CA ASN A 179 -1.94 -4.14 9.81
C ASN A 179 -1.76 -3.24 8.58
N GLU A 180 -1.09 -2.10 8.74
CA GLU A 180 -0.73 -1.20 7.64
C GLU A 180 0.16 -1.90 6.61
N TYR A 181 1.16 -2.66 7.06
CA TYR A 181 2.03 -3.45 6.19
C TYR A 181 1.24 -4.48 5.36
N LEU A 182 0.30 -5.20 5.99
CA LEU A 182 -0.57 -6.14 5.28
C LEU A 182 -1.46 -5.43 4.24
N LEU A 183 -1.98 -4.25 4.56
CA LEU A 183 -2.77 -3.43 3.64
C LEU A 183 -1.91 -2.98 2.44
N ILE A 184 -0.68 -2.55 2.66
CA ILE A 184 0.27 -2.18 1.59
C ILE A 184 0.58 -3.36 0.68
N LEU A 185 0.78 -4.55 1.24
CA LEU A 185 1.03 -5.76 0.45
C LEU A 185 -0.18 -6.15 -0.39
N LEU A 186 -1.40 -6.01 0.13
CA LEU A 186 -2.62 -6.22 -0.64
C LEU A 186 -2.72 -5.23 -1.80
N MET A 187 -2.50 -3.93 -1.54
CA MET A 187 -2.51 -2.91 -2.58
C MET A 187 -1.49 -3.24 -3.68
N ARG A 188 -0.25 -3.56 -3.29
CA ARG A 188 0.80 -3.99 -4.21
C ARG A 188 0.36 -5.20 -5.05
N CYS A 189 -0.24 -6.20 -4.42
CA CYS A 189 -0.71 -7.41 -5.09
C CYS A 189 -1.77 -7.08 -6.16
N LEU A 190 -2.76 -6.26 -5.83
CA LEU A 190 -3.81 -5.84 -6.77
C LEU A 190 -3.25 -5.01 -7.92
N VAL A 191 -2.26 -4.15 -7.66
CA VAL A 191 -1.59 -3.38 -8.71
C VAL A 191 -0.79 -4.30 -9.63
N GLN A 192 -0.08 -5.30 -9.11
CA GLN A 192 0.63 -6.29 -9.92
C GLN A 192 -0.31 -7.14 -10.79
N VAL A 193 -1.50 -7.48 -10.26
CA VAL A 193 -2.59 -8.11 -11.02
C VAL A 193 -2.99 -7.23 -12.21
N LEU A 194 -3.18 -5.93 -12.02
CA LEU A 194 -3.50 -5.00 -13.10
C LEU A 194 -2.34 -4.87 -14.10
N GLN A 195 -1.10 -4.73 -13.61
CA GLN A 195 0.11 -4.60 -14.43
C GLN A 195 0.26 -5.78 -15.39
N SER A 196 0.21 -7.02 -14.88
CA SER A 196 0.37 -8.23 -15.70
C SER A 196 -0.65 -8.31 -16.84
N ARG A 197 -1.88 -7.83 -16.63
CA ARG A 197 -2.93 -7.81 -17.66
C ARG A 197 -2.69 -6.74 -18.71
N TYR A 198 -2.17 -5.57 -18.33
CA TYR A 198 -1.71 -4.58 -19.32
C TYR A 198 -0.53 -5.11 -20.14
N GLU A 199 0.42 -5.80 -19.52
CA GLU A 199 1.52 -6.46 -20.24
C GLU A 199 0.99 -7.51 -21.23
N ASP A 200 0.00 -8.33 -20.83
CA ASP A 200 -0.64 -9.31 -21.72
C ASP A 200 -1.37 -8.64 -22.90
N LEU A 201 -2.06 -7.51 -22.67
CA LEU A 201 -2.66 -6.71 -23.74
C LEU A 201 -1.61 -6.18 -24.73
N ASN A 202 -0.50 -5.65 -24.21
CA ASN A 202 0.62 -5.16 -25.02
C ASN A 202 1.23 -6.29 -25.87
N ASN A 203 1.43 -7.46 -25.28
CA ASN A 203 1.97 -8.64 -25.97
C ASN A 203 1.00 -9.15 -27.04
N ARG A 204 -0.31 -9.19 -26.78
CA ARG A 204 -1.31 -9.60 -27.78
C ARG A 204 -1.41 -8.60 -28.94
N LEU A 205 -1.25 -7.31 -28.66
CA LEU A 205 -1.24 -6.27 -29.69
C LEU A 205 -0.01 -6.38 -30.60
N LEU A 206 1.18 -6.63 -30.03
CA LEU A 206 2.43 -6.82 -30.79
C LEU A 206 2.43 -8.06 -31.69
N ASN A 207 1.69 -9.10 -31.31
CA ASN A 207 1.62 -10.36 -32.07
C ASN A 207 0.42 -10.42 -33.03
N MET A 208 -0.27 -9.29 -33.25
CA MET A 208 -1.45 -9.22 -34.10
C MET A 208 -1.07 -9.40 -35.57
N LYS A 209 -1.83 -10.23 -36.30
CA LYS A 209 -1.70 -10.39 -37.76
C LYS A 209 -2.74 -9.53 -38.48
N GLU A 210 -2.39 -8.99 -39.64
CA GLU A 210 -3.22 -8.04 -40.43
C GLU A 210 -4.66 -8.51 -40.68
N VAL A 211 -4.88 -9.81 -40.88
CA VAL A 211 -6.17 -10.37 -41.35
C VAL A 211 -7.28 -10.33 -40.28
N GLU A 212 -6.96 -10.17 -38.99
CA GLU A 212 -7.96 -10.17 -37.89
C GLU A 212 -8.04 -8.86 -37.08
N VAL A 213 -7.39 -7.80 -37.55
CA VAL A 213 -7.11 -6.59 -36.77
C VAL A 213 -8.37 -5.99 -36.16
N SER A 214 -9.43 -5.76 -36.94
CA SER A 214 -10.62 -5.05 -36.46
C SER A 214 -11.36 -5.78 -35.31
N ARG A 215 -11.51 -7.10 -35.40
CA ARG A 215 -12.21 -7.92 -34.39
C ARG A 215 -11.38 -8.05 -33.11
N VAL A 216 -10.10 -8.41 -33.26
CA VAL A 216 -9.20 -8.63 -32.11
C VAL A 216 -8.96 -7.31 -31.38
N LEU A 217 -8.75 -6.21 -32.11
CA LEU A 217 -8.54 -4.89 -31.56
C LEU A 217 -9.73 -4.40 -30.72
N LYS A 218 -10.96 -4.59 -31.22
CA LYS A 218 -12.18 -4.26 -30.46
C LYS A 218 -12.21 -4.96 -29.10
N ASN A 219 -11.82 -6.24 -29.06
CA ASN A 219 -11.77 -7.02 -27.82
C ASN A 219 -10.66 -6.52 -26.88
N LEU A 220 -9.46 -6.24 -27.41
CA LEU A 220 -8.34 -5.72 -26.62
C LEU A 220 -8.65 -4.35 -26.01
N VAL A 221 -9.21 -3.42 -26.78
CA VAL A 221 -9.58 -2.08 -26.32
C VAL A 221 -10.69 -2.14 -25.28
N HIS A 222 -11.65 -3.05 -25.45
CA HIS A 222 -12.66 -3.27 -24.44
C HIS A 222 -12.06 -3.79 -23.12
N SER A 223 -11.13 -4.76 -23.17
CA SER A 223 -10.40 -5.24 -21.98
C SER A 223 -9.56 -4.13 -21.34
N TYR A 224 -8.88 -3.31 -22.15
CA TYR A 224 -8.15 -2.13 -21.70
C TYR A 224 -9.04 -1.16 -20.92
N ARG A 225 -10.24 -0.87 -21.43
CA ARG A 225 -11.23 -0.03 -20.73
C ARG A 225 -11.68 -0.65 -19.41
N LEU A 226 -11.96 -1.96 -19.38
CA LEU A 226 -12.32 -2.66 -18.15
C LEU A 226 -11.20 -2.59 -17.10
N LEU A 227 -9.94 -2.73 -17.51
CA LEU A 227 -8.80 -2.56 -16.61
C LEU A 227 -8.72 -1.12 -16.07
N ASN A 228 -8.95 -0.11 -16.90
CA ASN A 228 -9.01 1.27 -16.44
C ASN A 228 -10.13 1.50 -15.41
N GLU A 229 -11.30 0.91 -15.63
CA GLU A 229 -12.38 0.95 -14.64
C GLU A 229 -12.00 0.21 -13.34
N CYS A 230 -11.15 -0.83 -13.40
CA CYS A 230 -10.59 -1.47 -12.22
C CYS A 230 -9.61 -0.55 -11.48
N VAL A 231 -8.77 0.21 -12.20
CA VAL A 231 -7.89 1.23 -11.61
C VAL A 231 -8.72 2.29 -10.87
N TYR A 232 -9.79 2.78 -11.48
CA TYR A 232 -10.70 3.73 -10.83
C TYR A 232 -11.33 3.12 -9.56
N THR A 233 -11.77 1.86 -9.63
CA THR A 233 -12.34 1.15 -8.48
C THR A 233 -11.29 0.96 -7.36
N PHE A 234 -10.04 0.65 -7.71
CA PHE A 234 -8.92 0.58 -6.78
C PHE A 234 -8.68 1.92 -6.08
N SER A 235 -8.66 3.02 -6.84
CA SER A 235 -8.52 4.38 -6.29
C SER A 235 -9.66 4.75 -5.33
N ASN A 236 -10.90 4.31 -5.60
CA ASN A 236 -12.01 4.53 -4.67
C ASN A 236 -11.88 3.68 -3.40
N LEU A 237 -11.46 2.42 -3.53
CA LEU A 237 -11.27 1.50 -2.41
C LEU A 237 -10.18 1.98 -1.45
N PHE A 238 -9.04 2.41 -1.99
CA PHE A 238 -7.82 2.63 -1.22
C PHE A 238 -7.35 4.08 -1.16
N GLY A 239 -7.96 4.99 -1.91
CA GLY A 239 -7.47 6.36 -2.08
C GLY A 239 -7.24 7.10 -0.76
N TYR A 240 -8.23 7.08 0.14
CA TYR A 240 -8.11 7.69 1.46
C TYR A 240 -7.05 7.01 2.34
N GLN A 241 -6.98 5.67 2.30
CA GLN A 241 -5.95 4.93 3.03
C GLN A 241 -4.55 5.27 2.52
N ILE A 242 -4.36 5.41 1.20
CA ILE A 242 -3.09 5.80 0.59
C ILE A 242 -2.66 7.20 1.06
N ILE A 243 -3.59 8.17 1.15
CA ILE A 243 -3.30 9.50 1.71
C ILE A 243 -2.78 9.38 3.14
N LEU A 244 -3.50 8.66 3.99
CA LEU A 244 -3.15 8.52 5.40
C LEU A 244 -1.82 7.75 5.59
N ILE A 245 -1.56 6.72 4.78
CA ILE A 245 -0.31 5.96 4.78
C ILE A 245 0.86 6.84 4.34
N ILE A 246 0.69 7.62 3.27
CA ILE A 246 1.72 8.56 2.82
C ILE A 246 1.99 9.61 3.90
N PHE A 247 0.95 10.17 4.52
CA PHE A 247 1.05 11.10 5.65
C PHE A 247 1.80 10.47 6.83
N HIS A 248 1.49 9.22 7.16
CA HIS A 248 2.22 8.47 8.17
C HIS A 248 3.70 8.33 7.82
N PHE A 249 4.05 7.95 6.57
CA PHE A 249 5.45 7.87 6.15
C PHE A 249 6.18 9.21 6.25
N TYR A 250 5.53 10.33 5.94
CA TYR A 250 6.13 11.66 6.13
C TYR A 250 6.53 11.87 7.59
N ILE A 251 5.60 11.65 8.51
CA ILE A 251 5.83 11.87 9.94
C ILE A 251 6.87 10.89 10.46
N GLU A 252 6.79 9.62 10.10
CA GLU A 252 7.68 8.59 10.66
C GLU A 252 9.11 8.70 10.15
N ILE A 253 9.31 9.17 8.90
CA ILE A 253 10.66 9.48 8.41
C ILE A 253 11.25 10.68 9.17
N ILE A 254 10.46 11.74 9.40
CA ILE A 254 10.89 12.87 10.22
C ILE A 254 11.19 12.42 11.65
N HIS A 255 10.34 11.55 12.21
CA HIS A 255 10.50 10.96 13.53
C HIS A 255 11.83 10.21 13.65
N GLY A 256 12.07 9.26 12.74
CA GLY A 256 13.29 8.45 12.74
C GLY A 256 14.56 9.29 12.58
N LEU A 257 14.54 10.30 11.70
CA LEU A 257 15.67 11.22 11.51
C LEU A 257 15.90 12.10 12.75
N ASN A 258 14.85 12.70 13.29
CA ASN A 258 14.92 13.54 14.49
C ASN A 258 15.42 12.75 15.70
N PHE A 259 14.86 11.56 15.92
CA PHE A 259 15.26 10.66 16.99
C PHE A 259 16.74 10.24 16.88
N THR A 260 17.17 9.91 15.66
CA THR A 260 18.57 9.58 15.38
C THR A 260 19.48 10.78 15.68
N PHE A 261 19.13 11.98 15.20
CA PHE A 261 19.90 13.21 15.46
C PHE A 261 19.99 13.55 16.95
N VAL A 262 18.86 13.53 17.66
CA VAL A 262 18.83 13.78 19.11
C VAL A 262 19.69 12.78 19.86
N SER A 263 19.67 11.51 19.47
CA SER A 263 20.52 10.49 20.07
C SER A 263 22.02 10.80 19.88
N PHE A 264 22.42 11.35 18.73
CA PHE A 264 23.81 11.77 18.47
C PHE A 264 24.26 12.95 19.35
N VAL A 265 23.35 13.86 19.67
CA VAL A 265 23.67 15.12 20.36
C VAL A 265 23.53 14.99 21.88
N ILE A 266 22.49 14.31 22.38
CA ILE A 266 22.32 14.08 23.81
C ILE A 266 23.18 12.87 24.23
N PRO A 267 23.95 12.96 25.32
CA PRO A 267 24.58 11.79 25.94
C PRO A 267 23.51 10.89 26.59
N VAL A 268 22.83 10.07 25.78
CA VAL A 268 22.04 8.92 26.27
C VAL A 268 23.01 7.94 26.94
N GLU A 269 22.57 7.21 27.96
CA GLU A 269 23.37 6.15 28.59
C GLU A 269 24.05 5.28 27.51
N LYS A 270 25.39 5.24 27.55
CA LYS A 270 26.24 4.65 26.48
C LYS A 270 25.85 3.23 26.08
N VAL A 271 25.15 2.51 26.96
CA VAL A 271 24.73 1.10 26.79
C VAL A 271 23.65 0.95 25.71
N TYR A 272 22.67 1.87 25.62
CA TYR A 272 21.53 1.72 24.70
C TYR A 272 21.67 2.51 23.39
N TYR A 273 22.61 3.45 23.35
CA TYR A 273 22.83 4.34 22.20
C TYR A 273 22.92 3.60 20.85
N LYS A 274 23.72 2.53 20.79
CA LYS A 274 23.90 1.75 19.54
C LYS A 274 22.60 1.08 19.10
N HIS A 275 21.82 0.55 20.04
CA HIS A 275 20.56 -0.12 19.75
C HIS A 275 19.50 0.85 19.24
N LEU A 276 19.42 2.04 19.84
CA LEU A 276 18.51 3.11 19.42
C LEU A 276 18.83 3.62 18.00
N LEU A 277 20.11 3.78 17.68
CA LEU A 277 20.54 4.19 16.33
C LEU A 277 20.20 3.12 15.28
N ILE A 278 20.44 1.84 15.59
CA ILE A 278 20.07 0.73 14.71
C ILE A 278 18.55 0.68 14.51
N SER A 279 17.77 0.77 15.59
CA SER A 279 16.31 0.80 15.56
C SER A 279 15.77 1.94 14.69
N GLY A 280 16.23 3.18 14.92
CA GLY A 280 15.85 4.32 14.09
C GLY A 280 16.19 4.14 12.61
N THR A 281 17.38 3.59 12.31
CA THR A 281 17.79 3.31 10.92
C THR A 281 16.91 2.24 10.27
N ILE A 282 16.55 1.18 11.00
CA ILE A 282 15.66 0.12 10.52
C ILE A 282 14.28 0.70 10.18
N VAL A 283 13.71 1.51 11.06
CA VAL A 283 12.41 2.17 10.82
C VAL A 283 12.48 3.05 9.57
N LEU A 284 13.53 3.85 9.40
CA LEU A 284 13.71 4.69 8.20
C LEU A 284 13.75 3.87 6.91
N VAL A 285 14.52 2.77 6.91
CA VAL A 285 14.61 1.86 5.75
C VAL A 285 13.26 1.20 5.48
N LEU A 286 12.56 0.78 6.53
CA LEU A 286 11.25 0.14 6.42
C LEU A 286 10.19 1.08 5.83
N MET A 287 10.11 2.33 6.33
CA MET A 287 9.14 3.31 5.83
C MET A 287 9.44 3.71 4.38
N THR A 288 10.72 3.88 4.03
CA THR A 288 11.13 4.13 2.65
C THR A 288 10.78 2.95 1.73
N TYR A 289 11.05 1.72 2.18
CA TYR A 289 10.69 0.51 1.43
C TYR A 289 9.17 0.40 1.20
N ASN A 290 8.37 0.70 2.22
CA ASN A 290 6.91 0.67 2.15
C ASN A 290 6.37 1.74 1.18
N LEU A 291 6.90 2.96 1.21
CA LEU A 291 6.58 4.02 0.24
C LEU A 291 6.86 3.55 -1.19
N LEU A 292 8.06 3.01 -1.44
CA LEU A 292 8.44 2.52 -2.76
C LEU A 292 7.58 1.33 -3.21
N THR A 293 7.16 0.48 -2.27
CA THR A 293 6.29 -0.67 -2.53
C THR A 293 4.90 -0.25 -3.04
N ILE A 294 4.40 0.91 -2.64
CA ILE A 294 3.15 1.48 -3.17
C ILE A 294 3.42 2.18 -4.51
N VAL A 295 4.39 3.09 -4.55
CA VAL A 295 4.55 4.04 -5.66
C VAL A 295 5.10 3.38 -6.93
N LEU A 296 6.10 2.50 -6.82
CA LEU A 296 6.77 1.94 -8.00
C LEU A 296 5.87 1.03 -8.84
N PRO A 297 5.12 0.06 -8.26
CA PRO A 297 4.22 -0.78 -9.05
C PRO A 297 3.09 0.01 -9.69
N ILE A 298 2.56 1.02 -9.00
CA ILE A 298 1.53 1.91 -9.56
C ILE A 298 2.10 2.65 -10.77
N HIS A 299 3.30 3.23 -10.63
CA HIS A 299 3.95 3.91 -11.75
C HIS A 299 4.19 2.97 -12.93
N ALA A 300 4.71 1.76 -12.68
CA ALA A 300 4.94 0.75 -13.71
C ALA A 300 3.65 0.35 -14.43
N THR A 301 2.56 0.13 -13.69
CA THR A 301 1.23 -0.19 -14.24
C THR A 301 0.72 0.91 -15.16
N THR A 302 0.85 2.18 -14.74
CA THR A 302 0.49 3.32 -15.58
C THR A 302 1.33 3.41 -16.85
N GLN A 303 2.63 3.06 -16.78
CA GLN A 303 3.49 3.02 -17.96
C GLN A 303 3.08 1.91 -18.93
N GLU A 304 2.77 0.72 -18.45
CA GLU A 304 2.29 -0.39 -19.30
C GLU A 304 0.96 -0.06 -19.96
N ALA A 305 0.06 0.64 -19.27
CA ALA A 305 -1.17 1.14 -19.88
C ALA A 305 -0.92 2.22 -20.95
N LYS A 306 0.00 3.16 -20.71
CA LYS A 306 0.39 4.16 -21.72
C LYS A 306 1.07 3.52 -22.94
N ARG A 307 1.86 2.48 -22.71
CA ARG A 307 2.50 1.69 -23.77
C ARG A 307 1.47 1.07 -24.70
N PHE A 308 0.33 0.59 -24.19
CA PHE A 308 -0.76 0.09 -25.03
C PHE A 308 -1.23 1.12 -26.06
N VAL A 309 -1.48 2.36 -25.63
CA VAL A 309 -1.89 3.45 -26.52
C VAL A 309 -0.78 3.80 -27.53
N SER A 310 0.48 3.83 -27.10
CA SER A 310 1.62 4.05 -27.99
C SER A 310 1.73 2.96 -29.06
N LEU A 311 1.49 1.70 -28.71
CA LEU A 311 1.49 0.58 -29.65
C LEU A 311 0.33 0.68 -30.65
N LEU A 312 -0.84 1.19 -30.23
CA LEU A 312 -1.95 1.44 -31.15
C LEU A 312 -1.61 2.50 -32.19
N TYR A 313 -0.93 3.59 -31.81
CA TYR A 313 -0.44 4.58 -32.78
C TYR A 313 0.57 3.97 -33.75
N LYS A 314 1.52 3.18 -33.25
CA LYS A 314 2.50 2.52 -34.11
C LYS A 314 1.85 1.56 -35.11
N LEU A 315 0.88 0.76 -34.64
CA LEU A 315 0.13 -0.15 -35.50
C LEU A 315 -0.68 0.62 -36.58
N GLN A 316 -1.05 1.88 -36.34
CA GLN A 316 -1.74 2.72 -37.32
C GLN A 316 -0.86 3.04 -38.52
N GLU A 317 0.44 3.19 -38.31
CA GLU A 317 1.43 3.53 -39.35
C GLU A 317 1.69 2.35 -40.30
N GLU A 318 1.33 1.13 -39.91
CA GLU A 318 1.53 -0.08 -40.72
C GLU A 318 0.44 -0.27 -41.80
N PHE A 319 -0.70 0.42 -41.70
CA PHE A 319 -1.80 0.30 -42.67
C PHE A 319 -1.80 1.43 -43.71
N PRO A 320 -2.14 1.14 -44.99
CA PRO A 320 -2.32 2.17 -46.00
C PRO A 320 -3.35 3.23 -45.58
N GLU A 321 -3.04 4.49 -45.86
CA GLU A 321 -3.93 5.62 -45.58
C GLU A 321 -5.31 5.40 -46.23
N GLY A 322 -6.38 5.62 -45.45
CA GLY A 322 -7.76 5.51 -45.93
C GLY A 322 -8.35 4.11 -45.92
N SER A 323 -7.57 3.07 -45.62
CA SER A 323 -8.06 1.69 -45.43
C SER A 323 -9.13 1.60 -44.32
N THR A 324 -10.01 0.61 -44.42
CA THR A 324 -11.05 0.34 -43.41
C THR A 324 -10.46 0.01 -42.04
N GLU A 325 -9.30 -0.64 -42.05
CA GLU A 325 -8.50 -1.04 -40.91
C GLU A 325 -7.90 0.20 -40.24
N ALA A 326 -7.25 1.09 -41.00
CA ALA A 326 -6.70 2.34 -40.47
C ALA A 326 -7.78 3.22 -39.83
N LYS A 327 -8.95 3.39 -40.48
CA LYS A 327 -10.08 4.15 -39.91
C LYS A 327 -10.60 3.53 -38.60
N SER A 328 -10.67 2.20 -38.55
CA SER A 328 -11.06 1.48 -37.34
C SER A 328 -10.02 1.66 -36.24
N LEU A 329 -8.73 1.60 -36.57
CA LEU A 329 -7.64 1.80 -35.63
C LEU A 329 -7.68 3.20 -35.02
N VAL A 330 -7.80 4.25 -35.85
CA VAL A 330 -7.93 5.64 -35.38
C VAL A 330 -9.06 5.79 -34.37
N LYS A 331 -10.24 5.22 -34.66
CA LYS A 331 -11.38 5.24 -33.76
C LYS A 331 -11.04 4.59 -32.40
N TRP A 332 -10.42 3.42 -32.43
CA TRP A 332 -10.07 2.65 -31.23
C TRP A 332 -8.92 3.28 -30.42
N THR A 333 -7.94 3.88 -31.09
CA THR A 333 -6.84 4.64 -30.48
C THR A 333 -7.39 5.87 -29.76
N ASN A 334 -8.26 6.66 -30.42
CA ASN A 334 -8.88 7.84 -29.82
C ASN A 334 -9.70 7.47 -28.57
N ILE A 335 -10.44 6.36 -28.62
CA ILE A 335 -11.14 5.84 -27.44
C ILE A 335 -10.12 5.49 -26.35
N SER A 336 -9.09 4.71 -26.66
CA SER A 336 -8.10 4.25 -25.66
C SER A 336 -7.33 5.40 -24.99
N GLN A 337 -7.05 6.47 -25.74
CA GLN A 337 -6.41 7.68 -25.23
C GLN A 337 -7.25 8.38 -24.16
N GLN A 338 -8.58 8.35 -24.27
CA GLN A 338 -9.49 8.95 -23.28
C GLN A 338 -9.56 8.14 -21.97
N TYR A 339 -9.15 6.86 -21.99
CA TYR A 339 -9.20 5.95 -20.85
C TYR A 339 -7.80 5.56 -20.34
N VAL A 340 -6.80 6.43 -20.49
CA VAL A 340 -5.50 6.21 -19.86
C VAL A 340 -5.65 6.22 -18.34
N PRO A 341 -5.22 5.15 -17.64
CA PRO A 341 -5.41 5.07 -16.20
C PRO A 341 -4.57 6.11 -15.48
N ASP A 342 -5.20 6.72 -14.49
CA ASP A 342 -4.55 7.55 -13.48
C ASP A 342 -4.91 7.03 -12.10
N PHE A 343 -3.92 6.46 -11.41
CA PHE A 343 -4.09 6.07 -10.02
C PHE A 343 -4.08 7.32 -9.17
N SER A 344 -5.24 7.69 -8.64
CA SER A 344 -5.38 8.83 -7.74
C SER A 344 -5.59 8.39 -6.29
N ALA A 345 -5.08 9.18 -5.37
CA ALA A 345 -5.38 9.06 -3.95
C ALA A 345 -6.65 9.85 -3.66
N ALA A 346 -7.82 9.20 -3.82
CA ALA A 346 -9.15 9.79 -3.63
C ALA A 346 -9.39 11.11 -4.40
N GLY A 347 -8.76 11.25 -5.57
CA GLY A 347 -8.83 12.47 -6.39
C GLY A 347 -7.97 13.66 -5.92
N PHE A 348 -7.24 13.54 -4.80
CA PHE A 348 -6.40 14.63 -4.30
C PHE A 348 -5.10 14.80 -5.10
N PHE A 349 -4.43 13.69 -5.41
CA PHE A 349 -3.21 13.69 -6.23
C PHE A 349 -3.02 12.36 -6.96
N SER A 350 -2.33 12.41 -8.10
CA SER A 350 -1.92 11.24 -8.87
C SER A 350 -0.70 10.55 -8.22
N ILE A 351 -0.73 9.23 -8.13
CA ILE A 351 0.32 8.43 -7.51
C ILE A 351 1.33 8.07 -8.60
N ASN A 352 2.51 8.68 -8.54
CA ASN A 352 3.60 8.44 -9.49
C ASN A 352 4.97 8.64 -8.80
N LYS A 353 6.06 8.32 -9.50
CA LYS A 353 7.42 8.42 -8.96
C LYS A 353 7.80 9.82 -8.45
N THR A 354 7.18 10.89 -8.94
CA THR A 354 7.42 12.26 -8.45
C THR A 354 7.05 12.40 -6.98
N LEU A 355 6.05 11.65 -6.51
CA LEU A 355 5.65 11.62 -5.11
C LEU A 355 6.82 11.23 -4.19
N VAL A 356 7.71 10.33 -4.58
CA VAL A 356 8.88 9.95 -3.77
C VAL A 356 9.81 11.14 -3.55
N PHE A 357 10.05 11.92 -4.61
CA PHE A 357 10.89 13.12 -4.53
C PHE A 357 10.20 14.24 -3.77
N THR A 358 8.88 14.39 -3.92
CA THR A 358 8.09 15.30 -3.08
C THR A 358 8.20 14.91 -1.61
N VAL A 359 8.10 13.61 -1.31
CA VAL A 359 8.26 13.09 0.05
C VAL A 359 9.62 13.46 0.61
N ALA A 360 10.68 13.13 -0.11
CA ALA A 360 12.05 13.42 0.30
C ALA A 360 12.30 14.93 0.51
N GLY A 361 11.82 15.79 -0.39
CA GLY A 361 11.97 17.24 -0.28
C GLY A 361 11.27 17.81 0.95
N THR A 362 10.02 17.43 1.18
CA THR A 362 9.24 17.88 2.34
C THR A 362 9.83 17.37 3.65
N VAL A 363 10.23 16.08 3.71
CA VAL A 363 10.92 15.52 4.88
C VAL A 363 12.20 16.31 5.19
N ALA A 364 13.02 16.61 4.19
CA ALA A 364 14.25 17.37 4.39
C ALA A 364 13.96 18.77 4.97
N THR A 365 12.96 19.48 4.44
CA THR A 365 12.55 20.80 4.96
C THR A 365 12.12 20.72 6.42
N TYR A 366 11.19 19.81 6.75
CA TYR A 366 10.70 19.69 8.12
C TYR A 366 11.74 19.12 9.09
N PHE A 367 12.66 18.29 8.62
CA PHE A 367 13.78 17.81 9.42
C PHE A 367 14.71 18.96 9.82
N ILE A 368 15.06 19.87 8.89
CA ILE A 368 15.86 21.06 9.19
C ILE A 368 15.16 21.94 10.23
N ILE A 369 13.85 22.20 10.04
CA ILE A 369 13.04 22.96 11.00
C ILE A 369 13.07 22.30 12.38
N THR A 370 12.96 20.97 12.42
CA THR A 370 12.98 20.20 13.66
C THR A 370 14.32 20.33 14.39
N ILE A 371 15.45 20.25 13.67
CA ILE A 371 16.79 20.46 14.24
C ILE A 371 16.89 21.87 14.86
N GLN A 372 16.52 22.90 14.11
CA GLN A 372 16.62 24.30 14.57
C GLN A 372 15.78 24.54 15.83
N LEU A 373 14.57 23.97 15.88
CA LEU A 373 13.71 24.07 17.06
C LEU A 373 14.32 23.35 18.27
N ASN A 374 14.87 22.14 18.07
CA ASN A 374 15.50 21.38 19.14
C ASN A 374 16.72 22.12 19.72
N GLU A 375 17.62 22.63 18.87
CA GLU A 375 18.79 23.42 19.31
C GLU A 375 18.36 24.61 20.17
N SER A 376 17.30 25.31 19.77
CA SER A 376 16.77 26.44 20.52
C SER A 376 16.17 26.05 21.88
N GLU A 377 15.65 24.83 22.01
CA GLU A 377 15.08 24.29 23.24
C GLU A 377 16.19 23.87 24.21
N TYR A 378 17.24 23.19 23.72
CA TYR A 378 18.42 22.85 24.51
C TYR A 378 19.12 24.09 25.07
N ALA A 379 19.33 25.11 24.24
CA ALA A 379 19.96 26.35 24.68
C ALA A 379 19.17 27.10 25.78
N ARG A 380 17.86 26.79 25.95
CA ARG A 380 17.06 27.28 27.08
C ARG A 380 17.21 26.40 28.32
N MET A 381 17.27 25.08 28.15
CA MET A 381 17.44 24.13 29.25
C MET A 381 18.80 24.31 29.94
N ASP A 382 19.88 24.56 29.19
CA ASP A 382 21.22 24.79 29.77
C ASP A 382 21.36 26.10 30.56
N LYS A 383 20.36 27.00 30.48
CA LYS A 383 20.34 28.29 31.19
C LYS A 383 19.54 28.28 32.48
N VAL A 384 18.83 27.19 32.77
CA VAL A 384 18.02 26.97 33.99
C VAL A 384 18.78 26.04 34.92
#